data_AF-A0A410Q8C9-F1
#
_entry.id   AF-A0A410Q8C9-F1
#
_cell.length_a   1.000
_cell.length_b   1.000
_cell.length_c   1.000
_cell.angle_alpha   90.00
_cell.angle_beta   90.00
_cell.angle_gamma   90.00
#
_symmetry.space_group_name_H-M   'P 1'
#
loop_
_entity.id
_entity.type
_entity.pdbx_description
1 polymer ?
#
loop_
_entity_poly.entity_id
_entity_poly.type
_entity_poly.pdbx_seq_one_letter_code
_entity_poly.pdbx_strand_id
1 'polypeptide(L)'
;MTFILIATTIMVLMTIGAGIFLMYKKAEVSQKKLKKILRYNLFVFLPILIFSIILIVPNITNAQNTAASSPSGLGFIGAALSTGMATIGAGYAVGVVGASALGAVSEDPGILGKTLIFVGLAEGIAIYGLIVSILILGSL
;
A
#
# COMPACT_ATOMS: atom_id res chain seq x y z
N MET A 1 -8.25 4.79 17.40
CA MET A 1 -8.23 5.35 16.02
C MET A 1 -7.11 6.37 15.85
N THR A 2 -7.05 7.45 16.63
CA THR A 2 -6.03 8.53 16.50
C THR A 2 -4.58 8.04 16.62
N PHE A 3 -4.28 7.13 17.55
CA PHE A 3 -2.95 6.54 17.70
C PHE A 3 -2.47 5.79 16.44
N ILE A 4 -3.34 4.96 15.85
CA ILE A 4 -3.04 4.19 14.63
C ILE A 4 -2.75 5.16 13.47
N LEU A 5 -3.59 6.19 13.33
CA LEU A 5 -3.47 7.19 12.26
C LEU A 5 -2.16 7.99 12.38
N ILE A 6 -1.77 8.38 13.60
CA ILE A 6 -0.49 9.03 13.87
C ILE A 6 0.68 8.08 13.55
N ALA A 7 0.62 6.82 13.99
CA ALA A 7 1.68 5.84 13.75
C ALA A 7 1.89 5.56 12.26
N THR A 8 0.81 5.36 11.48
CA THR A 8 0.90 5.15 10.03
C THR A 8 1.42 6.39 9.30
N THR A 9 1.01 7.59 9.72
CA THR A 9 1.47 8.84 9.12
C THR A 9 2.96 9.06 9.38
N ILE A 10 3.44 8.82 10.60
CA ILE A 10 4.87 8.91 10.95
C ILE A 10 5.67 7.90 10.13
N MET A 11 5.17 6.67 9.98
CA MET A 11 5.84 5.65 9.19
C MET A 11 5.99 6.06 7.72
N VAL A 12 4.94 6.61 7.10
CA VAL A 12 4.98 7.12 5.72
C VAL A 12 5.98 8.27 5.59
N LEU A 13 5.94 9.24 6.51
CA LEU A 13 6.87 10.37 6.52
C LEU A 13 8.33 9.91 6.68
N MET A 14 8.60 8.93 7.56
CA MET A 14 9.94 8.36 7.70
C MET A 14 10.40 7.65 6.43
N THR A 15 9.49 6.95 5.74
CA THR A 15 9.82 6.23 4.51
C THR A 15 10.17 7.20 3.38
N ILE A 16 9.37 8.25 3.21
CA ILE A 16 9.62 9.32 2.23
C ILE A 16 10.90 10.07 2.59
N GLY A 17 11.07 10.46 3.86
CA GLY A 17 12.24 11.19 4.35
C GLY A 17 13.54 10.41 4.18
N ALA A 18 13.54 9.11 4.45
CA ALA A 18 14.70 8.24 4.18
C ALA A 18 15.03 8.18 2.68
N GLY A 19 14.00 8.12 1.82
CA GLY A 19 14.18 8.18 0.36
C GLY A 19 14.82 9.48 -0.12
N ILE A 20 14.29 10.62 0.35
CA ILE A 20 14.83 11.96 0.02
C ILE A 20 16.27 12.12 0.54
N PHE A 21 16.54 11.69 1.77
CA PHE A 21 17.88 11.77 2.36
C PHE A 21 18.93 10.98 1.57
N LEU A 22 18.56 9.78 1.09
CA LEU A 22 19.44 8.96 0.25
C LEU A 22 19.71 9.60 -1.12
N MET A 23 18.71 10.26 -1.72
CA MET A 23 18.87 11.04 -2.95
C MET A 23 19.79 12.25 -2.76
N TYR A 24 19.59 13.04 -1.70
CA TYR A 24 20.38 14.26 -1.44
C TYR A 24 21.86 13.95 -1.22
N LYS A 25 22.18 12.83 -0.58
CA LYS A 25 23.57 12.42 -0.31
C LYS A 25 24.28 11.80 -1.53
N LYS A 26 23.60 11.65 -2.70
CA LYS A 26 24.09 10.88 -3.86
C LYS A 26 24.74 9.54 -3.47
N ALA A 27 24.19 8.88 -2.45
CA ALA A 27 24.79 7.67 -1.93
C ALA A 27 24.59 6.54 -2.95
N GLU A 28 25.66 5.91 -3.41
CA GLU A 28 25.56 4.67 -4.19
C GLU A 28 24.91 3.59 -3.32
N VAL A 29 23.62 3.34 -3.56
CA VAL A 29 22.85 2.37 -2.79
C VAL A 29 23.16 0.98 -3.33
N SER A 30 24.04 0.25 -2.64
CA SER A 30 24.26 -1.17 -2.91
C SER A 30 22.96 -1.97 -2.80
N GLN A 31 22.77 -2.95 -3.69
CA GLN A 31 21.67 -3.93 -3.66
C GLN A 31 21.41 -4.51 -2.25
N LYS A 32 22.48 -4.77 -1.48
CA LYS A 32 22.38 -5.29 -0.10
C LYS A 32 21.75 -4.26 0.86
N LYS A 33 22.10 -2.98 0.74
CA LYS A 33 21.53 -1.89 1.54
C LYS A 33 20.07 -1.64 1.18
N LEU A 34 19.73 -1.64 -0.12
CA LEU A 34 18.36 -1.46 -0.59
C LEU A 34 17.42 -2.56 -0.06
N LYS A 35 17.80 -3.83 -0.21
CA LYS A 35 17.03 -4.97 0.33
C LYS A 35 16.86 -4.88 1.85
N LYS A 36 17.86 -4.36 2.57
CA LYS A 36 17.79 -4.16 4.02
C LYS A 36 16.79 -3.07 4.40
N ILE A 37 16.77 -1.95 3.67
CA ILE A 37 15.81 -0.85 3.88
C ILE A 37 14.39 -1.31 3.56
N LEU A 38 14.18 -1.99 2.43
CA LEU A 38 12.87 -2.54 2.07
C LEU A 38 12.38 -3.56 3.10
N ARG A 39 13.27 -4.44 3.58
CA ARG A 39 12.92 -5.41 4.63
C ARG A 39 12.58 -4.72 5.94
N TYR A 40 13.29 -3.66 6.32
CA TYR A 40 12.96 -2.87 7.51
C TYR A 40 11.61 -2.18 7.37
N ASN A 41 11.33 -1.56 6.22
CA ASN A 41 10.04 -0.94 5.94
C ASN A 41 8.89 -1.96 6.06
N LEU A 42 9.03 -3.13 5.41
CA LEU A 42 8.02 -4.19 5.50
C LEU A 42 7.89 -4.75 6.93
N PHE A 43 9.02 -4.91 7.64
CA PHE A 43 9.04 -5.40 9.02
C PHE A 43 8.43 -4.41 10.01
N VAL A 44 8.43 -3.12 9.72
CA VAL A 44 7.73 -2.10 10.53
C VAL A 44 6.25 -2.02 10.13
N PHE A 45 5.94 -2.13 8.84
CA PHE A 45 4.56 -2.05 8.33
C PHE A 45 3.64 -3.16 8.85
N LEU A 46 4.07 -4.42 8.70
CA LEU A 46 3.27 -5.60 9.04
C LEU A 46 2.81 -5.64 10.50
N PRO A 47 3.69 -5.44 11.51
CA PRO A 47 3.26 -5.45 12.91
C PRO A 47 2.39 -4.25 13.27
N ILE A 48 2.58 -3.08 12.65
CA ILE A 48 1.66 -1.93 12.83
C ILE A 48 0.27 -2.29 12.32
N LEU A 49 0.19 -2.95 11.16
CA LEU A 49 -1.08 -3.41 10.57
C LEU A 49 -1.75 -4.47 11.45
N ILE A 50 -1.01 -5.45 11.95
CA ILE A 50 -1.53 -6.49 12.87
C ILE A 50 -1.97 -5.88 14.19
N PHE A 51 -1.18 -4.97 14.77
CA PHE A 51 -1.52 -4.27 16.01
C PHE A 51 -2.78 -3.40 15.85
N SER A 52 -2.95 -2.76 14.69
CA SER A 52 -4.16 -2.04 14.33
C SER A 52 -5.39 -2.94 14.35
N ILE A 53 -5.29 -4.13 13.74
CA ILE A 53 -6.38 -5.13 13.76
C ILE A 53 -6.69 -5.56 15.21
N ILE A 54 -5.68 -5.87 16.02
CA ILE A 54 -5.86 -6.31 17.42
C ILE A 54 -6.55 -5.25 18.28
N LEU A 55 -6.29 -3.95 18.07
CA LEU A 55 -6.97 -2.88 18.82
C LEU A 55 -8.39 -2.60 18.33
N ILE A 56 -8.69 -2.90 17.06
CA ILE A 56 -10.00 -2.62 16.45
C ILE A 56 -10.99 -3.77 16.71
N VAL A 57 -10.54 -5.03 16.64
CA VAL A 57 -11.40 -6.23 16.76
C VAL A 57 -12.24 -6.28 18.07
N PRO A 58 -11.68 -6.00 19.26
CA PRO A 58 -12.46 -6.02 20.51
C PRO A 58 -13.57 -4.96 20.55
N ASN A 59 -13.39 -3.83 19.86
CA ASN A 59 -14.43 -2.81 19.74
C ASN A 59 -15.59 -3.26 18.83
N ILE A 60 -15.31 -4.12 17.85
CA ILE A 60 -16.32 -4.70 16.95
C ILE A 60 -17.12 -5.79 17.68
N THR A 61 -16.46 -6.67 18.44
CA THR A 61 -17.12 -7.79 19.13
C THR A 61 -18.01 -7.35 20.29
N ASN A 62 -17.64 -6.30 21.02
CA ASN A 62 -18.46 -5.79 22.12
C ASN A 62 -19.70 -5.00 21.64
N ALA A 63 -19.66 -4.42 20.42
CA ALA A 63 -20.81 -3.73 19.83
C ALA A 63 -21.87 -4.69 19.25
N GLN A 64 -21.47 -5.90 18.87
CA GLN A 64 -22.35 -6.93 18.28
C GLN A 64 -23.33 -7.54 19.29
N ASN A 65 -23.06 -7.43 20.60
CA ASN A 65 -23.95 -7.97 21.63
C ASN A 65 -25.23 -7.14 21.88
N THR A 66 -25.33 -5.94 21.30
CA THR A 66 -26.46 -5.01 21.54
C THR A 66 -27.33 -4.75 20.30
N ALA A 67 -26.88 -5.10 19.09
CA ALA A 67 -27.62 -4.86 17.86
C ALA A 67 -27.71 -6.14 17.02
N ALA A 68 -28.93 -6.46 16.57
CA ALA A 68 -29.23 -7.55 15.66
C ALA A 68 -28.28 -7.55 14.45
N SER A 69 -27.96 -8.74 13.95
CA SER A 69 -27.04 -9.02 12.85
C SER A 69 -27.31 -8.14 11.61
N SER A 70 -26.70 -6.96 11.54
CA SER A 70 -26.84 -6.06 10.39
C SER A 70 -26.11 -6.66 9.18
N PRO A 71 -26.75 -6.76 8.00
CA PRO A 71 -26.12 -7.23 6.75
C PRO A 71 -24.86 -6.44 6.36
N SER A 72 -24.68 -5.24 6.92
CA SER A 72 -23.61 -4.31 6.60
C SER A 72 -22.21 -4.79 6.98
N GLY A 73 -22.09 -5.68 7.98
CA GLY A 73 -20.80 -6.24 8.40
C GLY A 73 -20.08 -6.99 7.27
N LEU A 74 -20.83 -7.76 6.48
CA LEU A 74 -20.26 -8.49 5.33
C LEU A 74 -19.84 -7.53 4.21
N GLY A 75 -20.55 -6.42 4.04
CA GLY A 75 -20.19 -5.37 3.09
C GLY A 75 -18.88 -4.68 3.43
N PHE A 76 -18.61 -4.38 4.71
CA PHE A 76 -17.32 -3.82 5.13
C PHE A 76 -16.15 -4.78 4.88
N ILE A 77 -16.36 -6.08 5.09
CA ILE A 77 -15.36 -7.11 4.77
C ILE A 77 -15.14 -7.19 3.25
N GLY A 78 -16.22 -7.18 2.46
CA GLY A 78 -16.15 -7.18 1.00
C GLY A 78 -15.37 -5.99 0.43
N ALA A 79 -15.62 -4.80 0.97
CA ALA A 79 -14.88 -3.59 0.60
C ALA A 79 -13.39 -3.66 0.95
N ALA A 80 -13.05 -4.12 2.16
CA ALA A 80 -11.67 -4.30 2.59
C ALA A 80 -10.92 -5.31 1.72
N LEU A 81 -11.55 -6.44 1.38
CA LEU A 81 -10.96 -7.47 0.50
C LEU A 81 -10.77 -6.99 -0.93
N SER A 82 -11.73 -6.24 -1.49
CA SER A 82 -11.65 -5.67 -2.85
C SER A 82 -10.38 -4.84 -3.04
N THR A 83 -10.18 -3.82 -2.19
CA THR A 83 -9.00 -2.95 -2.28
C THR A 83 -7.73 -3.69 -1.87
N GLY A 84 -7.79 -4.53 -0.84
CA GLY A 84 -6.64 -5.28 -0.34
C GLY A 84 -6.05 -6.25 -1.37
N MET A 85 -6.87 -7.04 -2.04
CA MET A 85 -6.38 -7.98 -3.06
C MET A 85 -5.93 -7.26 -4.34
N ALA A 86 -6.65 -6.20 -4.75
CA ALA A 86 -6.28 -5.40 -5.91
C ALA A 86 -4.91 -4.73 -5.74
N THR A 87 -4.62 -4.17 -4.56
CA THR A 87 -3.33 -3.51 -4.27
C THR A 87 -2.17 -4.50 -4.20
N ILE A 88 -2.38 -5.74 -3.76
CA ILE A 88 -1.36 -6.80 -3.83
C ILE A 88 -1.01 -7.11 -5.29
N GLY A 89 -2.03 -7.30 -6.14
CA GLY A 89 -1.84 -7.54 -7.58
C GLY A 89 -1.16 -6.38 -8.30
N ALA A 90 -1.58 -5.15 -8.01
CA ALA A 90 -0.97 -3.93 -8.55
C ALA A 90 0.51 -3.81 -8.14
N GLY A 91 0.83 -4.06 -6.86
CA GLY A 91 2.22 -4.02 -6.39
C GLY A 91 3.14 -5.01 -7.11
N TYR A 92 2.65 -6.21 -7.40
CA TYR A 92 3.40 -7.20 -8.19
C TYR A 92 3.60 -6.72 -9.63
N ALA A 93 2.54 -6.27 -10.30
CA ALA A 93 2.60 -5.79 -11.68
C ALA A 93 3.54 -4.58 -11.82
N VAL A 94 3.41 -3.59 -10.94
CA VAL A 94 4.27 -2.40 -10.89
C VAL A 94 5.72 -2.77 -10.66
N GLY A 95 6.00 -3.75 -9.79
CA GLY A 95 7.36 -4.23 -9.54
C GLY A 95 8.04 -4.80 -10.80
N VAL A 96 7.31 -5.60 -11.57
CA VAL A 96 7.82 -6.21 -12.81
C VAL A 96 7.97 -5.16 -13.92
N VAL A 97 6.92 -4.37 -14.18
CA VAL A 97 6.93 -3.34 -15.23
C VAL A 97 7.98 -2.26 -14.93
N GLY A 98 8.11 -1.85 -13.67
CA GLY A 98 9.10 -0.86 -13.24
C GLY A 98 10.54 -1.34 -13.42
N ALA A 99 10.83 -2.61 -13.14
CA ALA A 99 12.16 -3.17 -13.35
C ALA A 99 12.54 -3.21 -14.85
N SER A 100 11.61 -3.63 -15.71
CA SER A 100 11.82 -3.63 -17.17
C SER A 100 11.94 -2.21 -17.73
N ALA A 101 11.11 -1.27 -17.25
CA ALA A 101 11.15 0.13 -17.62
C ALA A 101 12.51 0.77 -17.32
N LEU A 102 13.03 0.59 -16.10
CA LEU A 102 14.33 1.12 -15.71
C LEU A 102 15.48 0.49 -16.51
N GLY A 103 15.37 -0.79 -16.87
CA GLY A 103 16.32 -1.45 -17.77
C GLY A 103 16.38 -0.78 -19.13
N ALA A 104 15.23 -0.50 -19.74
CA ALA A 104 15.16 0.17 -21.04
C ALA A 104 15.62 1.65 -20.97
N VAL A 105 15.29 2.37 -19.90
CA VAL A 105 15.75 3.75 -19.67
C VAL A 105 17.28 3.83 -19.53
N SER A 106 17.91 2.76 -19.03
CA SER A 106 19.38 2.69 -18.97
C SER A 106 20.03 2.60 -20.35
N GLU A 107 19.31 2.12 -21.37
CA GLU A 107 19.79 2.04 -22.75
C GLU A 107 19.46 3.31 -23.52
N ASP A 108 18.24 3.83 -23.37
CA ASP A 108 17.81 5.11 -23.95
C ASP A 108 17.12 5.98 -22.88
N PRO A 109 17.79 7.00 -22.33
CA PRO A 109 17.19 7.92 -21.38
C PRO A 109 15.98 8.71 -21.95
N GLY A 110 15.87 8.83 -23.27
CA GLY A 110 14.79 9.54 -23.97
C GLY A 110 13.42 8.87 -23.85
N ILE A 111 13.36 7.58 -23.47
CA ILE A 111 12.10 6.85 -23.31
C ILE A 111 11.53 6.86 -21.89
N LEU A 112 12.14 7.59 -20.95
CA LEU A 112 11.65 7.70 -19.55
C LEU A 112 10.16 8.09 -19.49
N GLY A 113 9.75 9.10 -20.26
CA GLY A 113 8.35 9.55 -20.26
C GLY A 113 7.37 8.45 -20.72
N LYS A 114 7.75 7.66 -21.73
CA LYS A 114 6.91 6.57 -22.27
C LYS A 114 6.83 5.40 -21.30
N THR A 115 7.95 5.06 -20.64
CA THR A 115 8.00 3.95 -19.68
C THR A 115 7.18 4.25 -18.43
N LEU A 116 7.12 5.50 -17.97
CA LEU A 116 6.24 5.91 -16.86
C LEU A 116 4.75 5.69 -17.14
N ILE A 117 4.29 5.81 -18.40
CA ILE A 117 2.90 5.54 -18.78
C ILE A 117 2.55 4.06 -18.54
N PHE A 118 3.45 3.13 -18.87
CA PHE A 118 3.23 1.70 -18.64
C PHE A 118 3.20 1.34 -17.15
N VAL A 119 4.07 1.97 -16.35
CA VAL A 119 4.06 1.81 -14.89
C VAL A 119 2.75 2.33 -14.29
N GLY A 120 2.28 3.51 -14.74
CA GLY A 120 1.01 4.09 -14.31
C GLY A 120 -0.20 3.25 -14.70
N LEU A 121 -0.20 2.64 -15.90
CA LEU A 121 -1.25 1.71 -16.33
C LEU A 121 -1.34 0.48 -15.42
N ALA A 122 -0.21 -0.02 -14.92
CA ALA A 122 -0.20 -1.14 -13.97
C ALA A 122 -0.83 -0.77 -12.62
N GLU A 123 -0.73 0.49 -12.17
CA GLU A 123 -1.42 0.96 -10.96
C GLU A 123 -2.95 1.04 -11.12
N GLY A 124 -3.46 1.09 -12.36
CA GLY A 124 -4.90 1.12 -12.62
C GLY A 124 -5.67 -0.01 -11.94
N ILE A 125 -5.04 -1.17 -11.73
CA ILE A 125 -5.61 -2.31 -11.01
C ILE A 125 -6.02 -1.92 -9.58
N ALA A 126 -5.18 -1.16 -8.86
CA ALA A 126 -5.46 -0.71 -7.51
C ALA A 126 -6.60 0.31 -7.48
N ILE A 127 -6.65 1.22 -8.46
CA ILE A 127 -7.70 2.23 -8.59
C ILE A 127 -9.06 1.58 -8.83
N TYR A 128 -9.15 0.57 -9.70
CA TYR A 128 -10.39 -0.17 -9.89
C TYR A 128 -10.84 -0.91 -8.63
N GLY A 129 -9.92 -1.53 -7.88
CA GLY A 129 -10.23 -2.16 -6.60
C GLY A 129 -10.77 -1.18 -5.55
N LEU A 130 -10.21 0.03 -5.51
CA LEU A 130 -10.67 1.12 -4.65
C LEU A 130 -12.06 1.62 -5.08
N ILE A 131 -12.30 1.81 -6.39
CA ILE A 131 -13.62 2.22 -6.90
C ILE A 131 -14.69 1.22 -6.48
N VAL A 132 -14.45 -0.09 -6.66
CA VAL A 132 -15.38 -1.14 -6.25
C VAL A 132 -15.62 -1.10 -4.74
N SER A 133 -14.58 -0.90 -3.93
CA SER A 133 -14.74 -0.73 -2.48
C SER A 133 -15.60 0.47 -2.10
N ILE A 134 -15.42 1.61 -2.78
CA ILE A 134 -16.24 2.82 -2.56
C ILE A 134 -17.70 2.56 -2.96
N LEU A 135 -17.94 1.86 -4.07
CA LEU A 135 -19.29 1.50 -4.50
C LEU A 135 -19.99 0.57 -3.50
N ILE A 136 -19.27 -0.41 -2.95
CA ILE A 136 -19.79 -1.28 -1.88
C ILE A 136 -20.16 -0.42 -0.66
N LEU A 137 -19.25 0.47 -0.22
CA LEU A 137 -19.51 1.40 0.90
C LEU A 137 -20.69 2.33 0.65
N GLY A 138 -20.87 2.83 -0.57
CA GLY A 138 -21.99 3.70 -0.92
C GLY A 138 -23.33 2.98 -1.03
N SER A 139 -23.33 1.64 -1.08
CA SER A 139 -24.54 0.79 -1.15
C SER A 139 -24.99 0.21 0.19
N LEU A 140 -24.20 0.43 1.25
CA LEU A 140 -24.43 -0.03 2.62
C LEU A 140 -25.17 1.00 3.46
#